data_AF-N9REB1-F1
#
_entry.id   AF-N9REB1-F1
#
_cell.length_a   1.000
_cell.length_b   1.000
_cell.length_c   1.000
_cell.angle_alpha   90.00
_cell.angle_beta   90.00
_cell.angle_gamma   90.00
#
_symmetry.space_group_name_H-M   'P 1'
#
loop_
_entity.id
_entity.type
_entity.pdbx_description
1 polymer ?
#
loop_
_entity_poly.entity_id
_entity_poly.type
_entity_poly.pdbx_seq_one_letter_code
_entity_poly.pdbx_strand_id
1 'polypeptide(L)'
;MLETNNQILSTLHRIVAFILISDLVYAIYNLIMHMPKYFIGGLLGRIALIVVHFLCAKSVRTGSTSSRIGSILMTVFMLNMFPLGTVMAVVMLFFSLFKWEKDSTFKLPTELQKS
;
A
#
# COMPACT_ATOMS: atom_id res chain seq x y z
N MET A 1 13.15 15.20 3.39
CA MET A 1 12.12 14.38 4.09
C MET A 1 11.04 13.89 3.14
N LEU A 2 10.31 14.76 2.43
CA LEU A 2 9.21 14.33 1.55
C LEU A 2 9.64 13.33 0.46
N GLU A 3 10.75 13.58 -0.22
CA GLU A 3 11.32 12.66 -1.22
C GLU A 3 11.62 11.28 -0.63
N THR A 4 12.25 11.24 0.55
CA THR A 4 12.51 10.00 1.29
C THR A 4 11.22 9.29 1.67
N ASN A 5 10.19 10.01 2.14
CA ASN A 5 8.89 9.43 2.48
C ASN A 5 8.20 8.83 1.25
N ASN A 6 8.30 9.48 0.09
CA ASN A 6 7.76 8.97 -1.18
C ASN A 6 8.53 7.72 -1.65
N GLN A 7 9.85 7.68 -1.45
CA GLN A 7 10.66 6.50 -1.73
C GLN A 7 10.33 5.32 -0.81
N ILE A 8 10.10 5.58 0.49
CA ILE A 8 9.66 4.57 1.45
C ILE A 8 8.29 4.03 1.04
N LEU A 9 7.32 4.89 0.75
CA LEU A 9 5.99 4.46 0.30
C LEU A 9 6.05 3.66 -1.01
N SER A 10 6.87 4.10 -1.97
CA SER A 10 7.11 3.37 -3.22
C SER A 10 7.66 1.97 -2.94
N THR A 11 8.60 1.87 -1.99
CA THR A 11 9.18 0.60 -1.56
C THR A 11 8.14 -0.30 -0.88
N LEU A 12 7.29 0.26 -0.03
CA LEU A 12 6.19 -0.48 0.60
C LEU A 12 5.22 -1.06 -0.43
N HIS A 13 4.81 -0.28 -1.45
CA HIS A 13 3.99 -0.81 -2.54
C HIS A 13 4.68 -1.97 -3.29
N ARG A 14 6.00 -1.91 -3.49
CA ARG A 14 6.77 -3.00 -4.11
C ARG A 14 6.82 -4.24 -3.22
N ILE A 15 7.05 -4.07 -1.92
CA ILE A 15 7.05 -5.18 -0.95
C ILE A 15 5.70 -5.89 -0.98
N VAL A 16 4.60 -5.13 -0.94
CA VAL A 16 3.25 -5.71 -1.05
C VAL A 16 3.05 -6.45 -2.37
N ALA A 17 3.52 -5.89 -3.49
CA ALA A 17 3.46 -6.59 -4.77
C ALA A 17 4.20 -7.93 -4.75
N PHE A 18 5.37 -8.02 -4.12
CA PHE A 18 6.10 -9.29 -3.98
C PHE A 18 5.39 -10.30 -3.06
N ILE A 19 4.75 -9.83 -1.99
CA ILE A 19 3.92 -10.68 -1.14
C ILE A 19 2.74 -11.24 -1.96
N LEU A 20 2.08 -10.39 -2.75
CA LEU A 20 0.98 -10.81 -3.63
C LEU A 20 1.44 -11.78 -4.74
N ILE A 21 2.64 -11.63 -5.27
CA ILE A 21 3.24 -12.61 -6.20
C ILE A 21 3.41 -13.96 -5.50
N SER A 22 3.87 -13.96 -4.25
CA SER A 22 4.03 -15.18 -3.47
C SER A 22 2.68 -15.85 -3.20
N ASP A 23 1.64 -15.07 -2.85
CA ASP A 23 0.26 -15.53 -2.70
C ASP A 23 -0.30 -16.08 -4.02
N LEU A 24 0.01 -15.45 -5.16
CA LEU A 24 -0.40 -15.91 -6.48
C LEU A 24 0.21 -17.29 -6.81
N VAL A 25 1.50 -17.50 -6.52
CA VAL A 25 2.16 -18.80 -6.72
C VAL A 25 1.50 -19.87 -5.85
N TYR A 26 1.22 -19.55 -4.59
CA TYR A 26 0.50 -20.46 -3.68
C TYR A 26 -0.91 -20.79 -4.18
N ALA A 27 -1.64 -19.79 -4.70
CA ALA A 27 -2.96 -20.01 -5.29
C ALA A 27 -2.88 -20.94 -6.51
N ILE A 28 -1.90 -20.75 -7.41
CA ILE A 28 -1.69 -21.63 -8.57
C ILE A 28 -1.43 -23.06 -8.12
N TYR A 29 -0.55 -23.26 -7.13
CA TYR A 29 -0.30 -24.58 -6.54
C TYR A 29 -1.59 -25.23 -6.04
N ASN A 30 -2.44 -24.48 -5.34
CA ASN A 30 -3.71 -24.98 -4.83
C ASN A 30 -4.72 -25.32 -5.93
N LEU A 31 -4.70 -24.60 -7.07
CA LEU A 31 -5.52 -25.01 -8.22
C LEU A 31 -5.09 -26.37 -8.75
N ILE A 32 -3.79 -26.58 -8.94
CA ILE A 32 -3.26 -27.84 -9.47
C ILE A 32 -3.66 -29.01 -8.57
N MET A 33 -3.64 -28.82 -7.25
CA MET A 33 -3.91 -29.88 -6.29
C MET A 33 -5.40 -30.13 -6.00
N HIS A 34 -6.26 -29.11 -6.02
CA HIS A 34 -7.63 -29.22 -5.46
C HIS A 34 -8.77 -28.73 -6.38
N MET A 35 -8.49 -28.11 -7.53
CA MET A 35 -9.47 -27.67 -8.55
C MET A 35 -10.78 -27.01 -8.00
N PRO A 36 -10.69 -25.84 -7.33
CA PRO A 36 -11.88 -25.16 -6.78
C PRO A 36 -12.71 -24.41 -7.85
N LYS A 37 -14.05 -24.39 -7.67
CA LYS A 37 -15.05 -23.87 -8.64
C LYS A 37 -15.04 -22.36 -8.95
N TYR A 38 -14.32 -21.53 -8.18
CA TYR A 38 -14.31 -20.06 -8.34
C TYR A 38 -12.91 -19.47 -8.57
N PHE A 39 -12.02 -20.25 -9.18
CA PHE A 39 -10.59 -19.94 -9.18
C PHE A 39 -10.15 -18.83 -10.15
N ILE A 40 -10.72 -18.77 -11.36
CA ILE A 40 -10.28 -17.81 -12.40
C ILE A 40 -10.43 -16.36 -11.92
N GLY A 41 -11.57 -16.02 -11.30
CA GLY A 41 -11.81 -14.68 -10.79
C GLY A 41 -10.81 -14.29 -9.69
N GLY A 42 -10.53 -15.23 -8.78
CA GLY A 42 -9.52 -15.03 -7.73
C GLY A 42 -8.09 -14.88 -8.27
N LEU A 43 -7.74 -15.59 -9.34
CA LEU A 43 -6.43 -15.47 -9.99
C LEU A 43 -6.27 -14.11 -10.69
N LEU A 44 -7.27 -13.71 -11.48
CA LEU A 44 -7.29 -12.43 -12.19
C LEU A 44 -7.26 -11.25 -11.22
N GLY A 45 -8.01 -11.33 -10.12
CA GLY A 45 -8.00 -10.30 -9.08
C GLY A 45 -6.60 -10.10 -8.48
N ARG A 46 -5.89 -11.19 -8.15
CA ARG A 46 -4.51 -11.12 -7.63
C ARG A 46 -3.54 -10.51 -8.63
N ILE A 47 -3.61 -10.90 -9.90
CA ILE A 47 -2.78 -10.34 -10.97
C ILE A 47 -3.04 -8.84 -11.11
N ALA A 48 -4.30 -8.43 -11.14
CA ALA A 48 -4.67 -7.01 -11.21
C ALA A 48 -4.11 -6.23 -10.02
N LEU A 49 -4.21 -6.76 -8.80
CA LEU A 49 -3.65 -6.13 -7.60
C LEU A 49 -2.14 -5.96 -7.70
N ILE A 50 -1.39 -6.97 -8.14
CA ILE A 50 0.07 -6.89 -8.33
C ILE A 50 0.42 -5.74 -9.28
N VAL A 51 -0.26 -5.66 -10.42
CA VAL A 51 -0.04 -4.61 -11.42
C VAL A 51 -0.33 -3.23 -10.82
N VAL A 52 -1.47 -3.07 -10.14
CA VAL A 52 -1.85 -1.80 -9.52
C VAL A 52 -0.83 -1.38 -8.46
N HIS A 53 -0.31 -2.31 -7.66
CA HIS A 53 0.74 -1.99 -6.68
C HIS A 53 2.03 -1.49 -7.34
N PHE A 54 2.46 -2.06 -8.46
CA PHE A 54 3.61 -1.54 -9.21
C PHE A 54 3.33 -0.17 -9.83
N LEU A 55 2.13 0.07 -10.34
CA LEU A 55 1.71 1.37 -10.85
C LEU A 55 1.69 2.42 -9.74
N CYS A 56 1.11 2.11 -8.57
CA CYS A 56 1.17 2.97 -7.39
C CYS A 56 2.61 3.21 -6.96
N ALA A 57 3.47 2.20 -6.91
CA ALA A 57 4.88 2.35 -6.55
C ALA A 57 5.62 3.33 -7.48
N LYS A 58 5.33 3.32 -8.79
CA LYS A 58 5.90 4.28 -9.74
C LYS A 58 5.28 5.66 -9.55
N SER A 59 3.96 5.73 -9.43
CA SER A 59 3.20 6.97 -9.36
C SER A 59 3.53 7.78 -8.11
N VAL A 60 3.59 7.16 -6.94
CA VAL A 60 3.81 7.85 -5.65
C VAL A 60 5.20 8.48 -5.52
N ARG A 61 6.17 8.06 -6.34
CA ARG A 61 7.49 8.73 -6.44
C ARG A 61 7.38 10.12 -7.04
N THR A 62 6.38 10.37 -7.88
CA THR A 62 6.16 11.71 -8.45
C THR A 62 5.64 12.72 -7.42
N GLY A 63 5.13 12.25 -6.28
CA GLY A 63 4.61 13.10 -5.21
C GLY A 63 3.30 13.82 -5.55
N SER A 64 2.65 13.50 -6.67
CA SER A 64 1.40 14.13 -7.06
C SER A 64 0.25 13.78 -6.11
N THR A 65 -0.68 14.72 -5.90
CA THR A 65 -1.88 14.51 -5.07
C THR A 65 -2.71 13.32 -5.56
N SER A 66 -2.88 13.17 -6.89
CA SER A 66 -3.61 12.05 -7.48
C SER A 66 -2.94 10.70 -7.20
N SER A 67 -1.61 10.63 -7.24
CA SER A 67 -0.87 9.41 -6.90
C SER A 67 -1.07 9.00 -5.44
N ARG A 68 -1.13 9.99 -4.54
CA ARG A 68 -1.36 9.76 -3.10
C ARG A 68 -2.77 9.30 -2.80
N ILE A 69 -3.77 9.95 -3.39
CA ILE A 69 -5.17 9.51 -3.25
C ILE A 69 -5.34 8.07 -3.78
N GLY A 70 -4.75 7.76 -4.94
CA GLY A 70 -4.75 6.40 -5.46
C GLY A 70 -4.08 5.39 -4.51
N SER A 71 -2.95 5.76 -3.90
CA SER A 71 -2.29 4.94 -2.88
C SER A 71 -3.18 4.71 -1.66
N ILE A 72 -3.83 5.75 -1.12
CA ILE A 72 -4.73 5.64 0.04
C ILE A 72 -5.88 4.69 -0.27
N LEU A 73 -6.57 4.88 -1.38
CA LEU A 73 -7.70 4.03 -1.78
C LEU A 73 -7.29 2.56 -1.86
N MET A 74 -6.18 2.26 -2.54
CA MET A 74 -5.68 0.89 -2.63
C MET A 74 -5.30 0.32 -1.27
N THR A 75 -4.71 1.13 -0.40
CA THR A 75 -4.27 0.70 0.93
C THR A 75 -5.46 0.42 1.86
N VAL A 76 -6.57 1.15 1.72
CA VAL A 76 -7.81 0.88 2.49
C VAL A 76 -8.37 -0.49 2.16
N PHE A 77 -8.39 -0.89 0.89
CA PHE A 77 -8.83 -2.23 0.50
C PHE A 77 -7.97 -3.35 1.12
N MET A 78 -6.68 -3.11 1.33
CA MET A 78 -5.78 -4.06 1.99
C MET A 78 -6.09 -4.27 3.48
N LEU A 79 -6.80 -3.36 4.15
CA LEU A 79 -7.16 -3.53 5.56
C LEU A 79 -8.02 -4.79 5.79
N ASN A 80 -8.76 -5.22 4.76
CA ASN A 80 -9.58 -6.44 4.80
C ASN A 80 -8.75 -7.74 4.66
N MET A 81 -7.45 -7.67 4.35
CA MET A 81 -6.57 -8.84 4.24
C MET A 81 -5.83 -9.09 5.56
N PHE A 82 -6.46 -9.86 6.45
CA PHE A 82 -5.92 -10.18 7.76
C PHE A 82 -4.95 -11.39 7.74
N PRO A 83 -3.88 -11.41 8.56
CA PRO A 83 -3.36 -10.33 9.41
C PRO A 83 -2.29 -9.46 8.73
N LEU A 84 -1.52 -10.04 7.79
CA LEU A 84 -0.32 -9.42 7.24
C LEU A 84 -0.64 -8.18 6.38
N GLY A 85 -1.74 -8.24 5.62
CA GLY A 85 -2.22 -7.14 4.78
C GLY A 85 -2.65 -5.94 5.62
N THR A 86 -3.33 -6.18 6.74
CA THR A 86 -3.73 -5.12 7.69
C THR A 86 -2.51 -4.37 8.26
N VAL A 87 -1.48 -5.08 8.71
CA VAL A 87 -0.26 -4.45 9.24
C VAL A 87 0.42 -3.57 8.18
N MET A 88 0.60 -4.11 6.97
CA MET A 88 1.18 -3.36 5.85
C MET A 88 0.33 -2.15 5.47
N ALA A 89 -1.00 -2.30 5.49
CA ALA A 89 -1.93 -1.23 5.17
C ALA A 89 -1.84 -0.07 6.17
N VAL A 90 -1.78 -0.36 7.48
CA VAL A 90 -1.63 0.67 8.50
C VAL A 90 -0.32 1.45 8.32
N VAL A 91 0.78 0.76 8.06
CA VAL A 91 2.08 1.41 7.81
C VAL A 91 2.03 2.29 6.56
N MET A 92 1.44 1.80 5.46
CA MET A 92 1.31 2.57 4.23
C MET A 92 0.39 3.78 4.38
N LEU A 93 -0.73 3.65 5.11
CA LEU A 93 -1.62 4.77 5.43
C LEU A 93 -0.92 5.83 6.26
N PHE A 94 -0.07 5.44 7.21
CA PHE A 94 0.72 6.40 7.98
C PHE A 94 1.58 7.28 7.07
N PHE A 95 2.29 6.68 6.11
CA PHE A 95 3.09 7.43 5.14
C PHE A 95 2.24 8.23 4.16
N SER A 96 1.02 7.78 3.86
CA SER A 96 0.10 8.44 2.91
C SER A 96 -0.72 9.57 3.48
N LEU A 97 -0.99 9.58 4.78
CA LEU A 97 -1.77 10.62 5.43
C LEU A 97 -0.87 11.62 6.16
N PHE A 98 0.00 11.14 7.05
CA PHE A 98 0.73 12.01 7.98
C PHE A 98 2.08 12.50 7.45
N LYS A 99 2.63 11.85 6.43
CA LYS A 99 3.94 12.17 5.84
C LYS A 99 3.84 12.73 4.42
N TRP A 100 2.66 13.22 4.05
CA TRP A 100 2.33 13.73 2.73
C TRP A 100 2.69 15.22 2.55
N GLU A 101 2.45 16.09 3.54
CA GLU A 101 2.80 17.51 3.42
C GLU A 101 4.28 17.80 3.74
N LYS A 102 4.81 18.83 3.07
CA LYS A 102 6.22 19.27 3.20
C LYS A 102 6.45 20.06 4.49
N ASP A 103 5.41 20.76 4.95
CA ASP A 103 5.37 21.52 6.19
C ASP A 103 4.25 20.96 7.07
N SER A 104 4.55 20.69 8.34
CA SER A 104 3.54 20.25 9.30
C SER A 104 2.59 21.41 9.58
N THR A 105 1.39 21.38 8.99
CA THR A 105 0.31 22.34 9.24
C THR A 105 -0.12 22.33 10.72
N PHE A 106 0.13 21.22 11.42
CA PHE A 106 0.01 21.13 12.87
C PHE A 106 1.25 21.68 13.57
N LYS A 107 1.21 22.96 13.94
CA LYS A 107 2.14 23.54 14.92
C LYS A 107 1.53 23.35 16.32
N LEU A 108 2.17 22.51 17.15
CA LEU A 108 1.80 22.43 18.56
C LEU A 108 1.96 23.84 19.16
N PRO A 109 0.95 24.43 19.82
CA PRO A 109 1.12 25.74 20.43
C PRO A 109 2.21 25.64 21.50
N THR A 110 3.35 26.28 21.26
CA THR A 110 4.50 26.38 22.18
C THR A 110 4.25 27.31 23.38
N GLU A 111 2.99 27.64 23.67
CA GLU A 111 2.58 28.56 24.74
C GLU A 111 2.78 28.02 26.17
N LEU A 112 3.38 26.83 26.35
CA LEU A 112 3.71 26.28 27.68
C LEU A 112 5.19 26.41 28.07
N GLN A 113 6.02 27.10 27.28
CA GLN A 113 7.46 27.25 27.57
C GLN A 113 7.87 28.62 28.13
N LYS A 114 6.91 29.39 28.65
CA LYS A 114 7.18 30.56 29.50
C LYS A 114 6.48 30.39 30.84
N SER A 115 7.14 29.68 31.75
CA SER A 115 7.05 29.93 33.19
C SER A 115 8.45 29.87 33.77
#